data_AF-A0A7K7LGD6-F1
#
_entry.id   AF-A0A7K7LGD6-F1
#
_cell.length_a   1.000
_cell.length_b   1.000
_cell.length_c   1.000
_cell.angle_alpha   90.00
_cell.angle_beta   90.00
_cell.angle_gamma   90.00
#
_symmetry.space_group_name_H-M   'P 1'
#
loop_
_entity.id
_entity.type
_entity.pdbx_description
1 polymer ?
#
loop_
_entity_poly.entity_id
_entity_poly.type
_entity_poly.pdbx_seq_one_letter_code
_entity_poly.pdbx_strand_id
1 'polypeptide(L)'
;GQDGGAQDGPEETSFRWQCLEQPIGKRLFRQFLEATPGLAAAGALWAELEAFECCEEAERGEAAKALRGRFFTPGGAEHCGFLSAAAMAPPAGPSTPEDFGLARKELLAHLE
;
A
#
# COMPACT_ATOMS: atom_id res chain seq x y z
N GLY A 1 -46.24 -4.30 -6.49
CA GLY A 1 -44.89 -4.84 -6.29
C GLY A 1 -43.93 -3.68 -6.38
N GLN A 2 -43.15 -3.43 -5.34
CA GLN A 2 -42.03 -2.51 -5.41
C GLN A 2 -40.87 -3.30 -5.99
N ASP A 3 -40.52 -3.00 -7.24
CA ASP A 3 -39.34 -3.49 -7.91
C ASP A 3 -38.16 -2.67 -7.36
N GLY A 4 -37.56 -3.19 -6.28
CA GLY A 4 -36.36 -2.64 -5.68
C GLY A 4 -35.16 -2.96 -6.55
N GLY A 5 -35.07 -2.30 -7.71
CA GLY A 5 -33.85 -2.27 -8.48
C GLY A 5 -32.79 -1.53 -7.66
N ALA A 6 -31.91 -2.27 -7.01
CA ALA A 6 -30.64 -1.74 -6.56
C ALA A 6 -29.94 -1.18 -7.80
N GLN A 7 -29.96 0.14 -7.95
CA GLN A 7 -29.02 0.81 -8.82
C GLN A 7 -27.67 0.62 -8.15
N ASP A 8 -26.92 -0.41 -8.55
CA ASP A 8 -25.50 -0.53 -8.22
C ASP A 8 -24.85 0.79 -8.70
N GLY A 9 -24.60 1.69 -7.75
CA GLY A 9 -24.04 3.00 -8.04
C GLY A 9 -22.60 2.86 -8.53
N PRO A 10 -22.06 3.83 -9.29
CA PRO A 10 -20.65 3.81 -9.71
C PRO A 10 -19.67 3.73 -8.52
N GLU A 11 -20.09 4.10 -7.31
CA GLU A 11 -19.29 3.95 -6.10
C GLU A 11 -19.14 2.49 -5.64
N GLU A 12 -20.15 1.65 -5.83
CA GLU A 12 -20.15 0.24 -5.38
C GLU A 12 -19.20 -0.64 -6.20
N THR A 13 -18.86 -0.21 -7.42
CA THR A 13 -17.90 -0.87 -8.31
C THR A 13 -16.49 -0.28 -8.27
N SER A 14 -16.26 0.77 -7.47
CA SER A 14 -14.96 1.43 -7.41
C SER A 14 -13.91 0.59 -6.69
N PHE A 15 -12.66 0.62 -7.18
CA PHE A 15 -11.50 0.01 -6.53
C PHE A 15 -11.38 0.46 -5.07
N ARG A 16 -11.52 1.78 -4.85
CA ARG A 16 -11.46 2.38 -3.53
C ARG A 16 -12.46 1.74 -2.56
N TRP A 17 -13.73 1.64 -2.96
CA TRP A 17 -14.76 1.06 -2.11
C TRP A 17 -14.49 -0.43 -1.85
N GLN A 18 -14.34 -1.21 -2.93
CA GLN A 18 -14.24 -2.67 -2.83
C GLN A 18 -12.94 -3.13 -2.16
N CYS A 19 -11.80 -2.56 -2.52
CA CYS A 19 -10.49 -3.07 -2.15
C CYS A 19 -9.82 -2.31 -1.00
N LEU A 20 -10.28 -1.11 -0.62
CA LEU A 20 -9.66 -0.32 0.45
C LEU A 20 -10.58 -0.09 1.65
N GLU A 21 -11.85 0.27 1.40
CA GLU A 21 -12.78 0.67 2.45
C GLU A 21 -13.58 -0.51 3.01
N GLN A 22 -13.96 -1.48 2.17
CA GLN A 22 -14.64 -2.70 2.62
C GLN A 22 -13.64 -3.68 3.27
N PRO A 23 -13.77 -4.04 4.56
CA PRO A 23 -12.79 -4.88 5.25
C PRO A 23 -12.60 -6.27 4.61
N ILE A 24 -13.71 -6.89 4.17
CA ILE A 24 -13.66 -8.20 3.50
C ILE A 24 -12.99 -8.07 2.13
N GLY A 25 -13.38 -7.06 1.33
CA GLY A 25 -12.82 -6.87 0.00
C GLY A 25 -11.33 -6.51 0.06
N LYS A 26 -10.90 -5.65 0.99
CA LYS A 26 -9.48 -5.39 1.27
C LYS A 26 -8.71 -6.65 1.65
N ARG A 27 -9.28 -7.50 2.50
CA ARG A 27 -8.65 -8.78 2.87
C ARG A 27 -8.47 -9.70 1.67
N LEU A 28 -9.53 -9.86 0.86
CA LEU A 28 -9.47 -10.69 -0.35
C LEU A 28 -8.47 -10.13 -1.37
N PHE A 29 -8.45 -8.82 -1.55
CA PHE A 29 -7.51 -8.17 -2.46
C PHE A 29 -6.06 -8.36 -2.01
N ARG A 30 -5.74 -8.22 -0.72
CA ARG A 30 -4.40 -8.52 -0.19
C ARG A 30 -3.98 -9.96 -0.47
N GLN A 31 -4.88 -10.94 -0.27
CA GLN A 31 -4.60 -12.35 -0.59
C GLN A 31 -4.35 -12.55 -2.09
N PHE A 32 -5.09 -11.86 -2.94
CA PHE A 32 -4.88 -11.87 -4.39
C PHE A 32 -3.49 -11.31 -4.75
N LEU A 33 -3.06 -10.19 -4.16
CA LEU A 33 -1.74 -9.61 -4.40
C LEU A 33 -0.62 -10.57 -4.00
N GLU A 34 -0.72 -11.17 -2.81
CA GLU A 34 0.25 -12.14 -2.29
C GLU A 34 0.39 -13.37 -3.20
N ALA A 35 -0.72 -13.86 -3.75
CA ALA A 35 -0.74 -15.05 -4.60
C ALA A 35 -0.37 -14.79 -6.07
N THR A 36 -0.27 -13.53 -6.50
CA THR A 36 -0.08 -13.17 -7.91
C THR A 36 1.38 -12.77 -8.20
N PRO A 37 2.14 -13.58 -8.97
CA PRO A 37 3.48 -13.21 -9.41
C PRO A 37 3.46 -11.87 -10.15
N GLY A 38 4.36 -10.97 -9.78
CA GLY A 38 4.41 -9.59 -10.30
C GLY A 38 3.69 -8.56 -9.42
N LEU A 39 2.68 -8.96 -8.64
CA LEU A 39 1.99 -8.09 -7.68
C LEU A 39 2.39 -8.34 -6.22
N ALA A 40 3.00 -9.49 -5.93
CA ALA A 40 3.41 -9.89 -4.59
C ALA A 40 4.27 -8.82 -3.87
N ALA A 41 5.22 -8.20 -4.58
CA ALA A 41 6.06 -7.13 -4.01
C ALA A 41 5.25 -5.87 -3.64
N ALA A 42 4.26 -5.49 -4.46
CA ALA A 42 3.37 -4.37 -4.16
C ALA A 42 2.45 -4.69 -2.96
N GLY A 43 1.93 -5.91 -2.88
CA GLY A 43 1.17 -6.38 -1.71
C GLY A 43 1.99 -6.40 -0.43
N ALA A 44 3.23 -6.87 -0.50
CA ALA A 44 4.18 -6.86 0.63
C ALA A 44 4.51 -5.42 1.07
N LEU A 45 4.79 -4.52 0.12
CA LEU A 45 5.01 -3.10 0.44
C LEU A 45 3.79 -2.50 1.17
N TRP A 46 2.57 -2.76 0.70
CA TRP A 46 1.37 -2.24 1.36
C TRP A 46 1.28 -2.71 2.83
N ALA A 47 1.52 -4.00 3.06
CA ALA A 47 1.50 -4.56 4.41
C ALA A 47 2.52 -3.88 5.35
N GLU A 48 3.74 -3.65 4.85
CA GLU A 48 4.83 -3.04 5.60
C GLU A 48 4.59 -1.55 5.86
N LEU A 49 3.96 -0.84 4.92
CA LEU A 49 3.55 0.56 5.13
C LEU A 49 2.50 0.68 6.23
N GLU A 50 1.49 -0.20 6.25
CA GLU A 50 0.48 -0.22 7.33
C GLU A 50 1.10 -0.59 8.68
N ALA A 51 2.04 -1.54 8.70
CA ALA A 51 2.77 -1.87 9.92
C ALA A 51 3.63 -0.70 10.41
N PHE A 52 4.28 0.03 9.50
CA PHE A 52 5.10 1.19 9.81
C PHE A 52 4.28 2.35 10.43
N GLU A 53 3.06 2.60 9.92
CA GLU A 53 2.14 3.59 10.50
C GLU A 53 1.86 3.29 11.98
N CYS A 54 1.84 2.01 12.38
CA CYS A 54 1.62 1.55 13.76
C CYS A 54 2.91 1.33 14.57
N CYS A 55 4.09 1.62 14.01
CA CYS A 55 5.38 1.35 14.67
C CYS A 55 5.64 2.35 15.81
N GLU A 56 6.20 1.85 16.91
CA GLU A 56 6.61 2.67 18.06
C GLU A 56 7.77 3.61 17.68
N GLU A 57 7.84 4.78 18.33
CA GLU A 57 8.85 5.81 18.00
C GLU A 57 10.29 5.26 18.06
N ALA A 58 10.59 4.41 19.05
CA ALA A 58 11.92 3.82 19.25
C ALA A 58 12.34 2.84 18.13
N GLU A 59 11.38 2.22 17.44
CA GLU A 59 11.61 1.21 16.40
C GLU A 59 11.52 1.80 14.99
N ARG A 60 10.84 2.94 14.86
CA ARG A 60 10.48 3.55 13.58
C ARG A 60 11.69 3.83 12.67
N GLY A 61 12.80 4.28 13.23
CA GLY A 61 14.01 4.56 12.45
C GLY A 61 14.56 3.32 11.73
N GLU A 62 14.64 2.18 12.44
CA GLU A 62 15.09 0.91 11.84
C GLU A 62 14.03 0.34 10.89
N ALA A 63 12.74 0.45 11.22
CA ALA A 63 11.65 0.05 10.32
C ALA A 63 11.67 0.82 8.99
N ALA A 64 11.87 2.14 9.03
CA ALA A 64 11.99 2.97 7.83
C ALA A 64 13.17 2.55 6.95
N LYS A 65 14.31 2.25 7.57
CA LYS A 65 15.53 1.79 6.87
C LYS A 65 15.31 0.42 6.23
N ALA A 66 14.68 -0.51 6.93
CA ALA A 66 14.34 -1.84 6.39
C ALA A 66 13.41 -1.74 5.18
N LEU A 67 12.36 -0.93 5.28
CA LEU A 67 11.38 -0.71 4.20
C LEU A 67 12.07 -0.13 2.95
N ARG A 68 12.93 0.88 3.13
CA ARG A 68 13.71 1.48 2.03
C ARG A 68 14.68 0.50 1.38
N GLY A 69 15.39 -0.30 2.19
CA GLY A 69 16.33 -1.29 1.67
C GLY A 69 15.65 -2.39 0.86
N ARG A 70 14.47 -2.84 1.32
CA ARG A 70 13.73 -3.95 0.72
C ARG A 70 12.98 -3.55 -0.55
N PHE A 71 12.24 -2.44 -0.51
CA PHE A 71 11.30 -2.07 -1.56
C PHE A 71 11.75 -0.90 -2.44
N PHE A 72 12.56 0.03 -1.92
CA PHE A 72 12.85 1.29 -2.63
C PHE A 72 14.23 1.29 -3.29
N THR A 73 15.07 0.30 -2.98
CA THR A 73 16.42 0.21 -3.52
C THR A 73 16.41 -0.60 -4.80
N PRO A 74 16.87 -0.06 -5.95
CA PRO A 74 17.04 -0.85 -7.17
C PRO A 74 17.90 -2.09 -6.93
N GLY A 75 17.38 -3.26 -7.27
CA GLY A 75 18.03 -4.56 -6.99
C GLY A 75 17.78 -5.12 -5.59
N GLY A 76 16.98 -4.46 -4.76
CA GLY A 76 16.42 -5.02 -3.53
C GLY A 76 15.52 -6.23 -3.82
N ALA A 77 15.36 -7.11 -2.82
CA ALA A 77 14.66 -8.39 -2.99
C ALA A 77 13.21 -8.25 -3.51
N GLU A 78 12.53 -7.16 -3.14
CA GLU A 78 11.17 -6.84 -3.55
C GLU A 78 11.07 -5.42 -4.10
N HIS A 79 12.08 -4.99 -4.87
CA HIS A 79 12.14 -3.64 -5.42
C HIS A 79 10.86 -3.26 -6.20
N CYS A 80 10.19 -2.19 -5.76
CA CYS A 80 8.98 -1.62 -6.36
C CYS A 80 9.35 -0.53 -7.36
N GLY A 81 9.65 -0.93 -8.61
CA GLY A 81 10.09 -0.01 -9.66
C GLY A 81 9.05 1.00 -10.17
N PHE A 82 7.79 0.91 -9.71
CA PHE A 82 6.75 1.91 -10.01
C PHE A 82 6.85 3.17 -9.14
N LEU A 83 7.63 3.12 -8.05
CA LEU A 83 7.81 4.26 -7.16
C LEU A 83 8.69 5.34 -7.79
N SER A 84 8.29 6.59 -7.63
CA SER A 84 9.06 7.75 -8.08
C SER A 84 10.26 8.02 -7.17
N ALA A 85 11.27 8.73 -7.69
CA ALA A 85 12.40 9.17 -6.89
C ALA A 85 11.98 10.05 -5.70
N ALA A 86 10.86 10.78 -5.81
CA ALA A 86 10.31 11.58 -4.73
C ALA A 86 9.71 10.70 -3.62
N ALA A 87 8.98 9.65 -3.98
CA ALA A 87 8.45 8.68 -3.02
C ALA A 87 9.56 7.90 -2.31
N MET A 88 10.69 7.68 -2.99
CA MET A 88 11.85 6.98 -2.44
C MET A 88 12.79 7.89 -1.63
N ALA A 89 12.59 9.21 -1.61
CA ALA A 89 13.50 10.14 -0.93
C ALA A 89 13.47 9.95 0.59
N PRO A 90 14.62 9.99 1.30
CA PRO A 90 14.67 9.95 2.75
C PRO A 90 14.00 11.19 3.39
N PRO A 91 13.41 11.05 4.59
CA PRO A 91 12.88 12.21 5.30
C PRO A 91 14.02 13.15 5.70
N ALA A 92 13.72 14.44 5.84
CA ALA A 92 14.69 15.46 6.21
C ALA A 92 15.07 15.45 7.72
N GLY A 93 14.43 14.59 8.52
CA GLY A 93 14.56 14.54 9.97
C GLY A 93 14.31 13.14 10.53
N PRO A 94 14.01 13.02 11.84
CA PRO A 94 13.64 11.73 12.42
C PRO A 94 12.40 11.19 11.72
N SER A 95 12.29 9.87 11.65
CA SER A 95 11.14 9.26 10.98
C SER A 95 9.84 9.57 11.70
N THR A 96 8.77 9.78 10.92
CA THR A 96 7.40 9.94 11.43
C THR A 96 6.46 8.92 10.78
N PRO A 97 5.29 8.61 11.36
CA PRO A 97 4.32 7.70 10.75
C PRO A 97 3.95 8.06 9.30
N GLU A 98 4.04 9.34 8.94
CA GLU A 98 3.61 9.89 7.66
C GLU A 98 4.70 9.90 6.57
N ASP A 99 5.93 9.48 6.89
CA ASP A 99 7.11 9.54 6.01
C ASP A 99 6.88 8.91 4.62
N PHE A 100 5.99 7.92 4.55
CA PHE A 100 5.73 7.15 3.33
C PHE A 100 4.39 7.48 2.65
N GLY A 101 3.75 8.60 2.99
CA GLY A 101 2.45 8.98 2.41
C GLY A 101 2.44 9.04 0.88
N LEU A 102 3.52 9.54 0.26
CA LEU A 102 3.63 9.57 -1.20
C LEU A 102 3.82 8.16 -1.80
N ALA A 103 4.66 7.33 -1.18
CA ALA A 103 4.83 5.94 -1.60
C ALA A 103 3.53 5.15 -1.50
N ARG A 104 2.75 5.36 -0.44
CA ARG A 104 1.41 4.76 -0.28
C ARG A 104 0.46 5.22 -1.38
N LYS A 105 0.46 6.51 -1.73
CA LYS A 105 -0.38 7.03 -2.83
C LYS A 105 -0.02 6.39 -4.17
N GLU A 106 1.27 6.33 -4.50
CA GLU A 106 1.74 5.75 -5.77
C GLU A 106 1.47 4.24 -5.84
N LEU A 107 1.63 3.52 -4.72
CA LEU A 107 1.27 2.12 -4.60
C LEU A 107 -0.21 1.88 -4.90
N LEU A 108 -1.12 2.65 -4.30
CA LEU A 108 -2.55 2.47 -4.54
C LEU A 108 -2.93 2.80 -5.98
N ALA A 109 -2.30 3.80 -6.59
CA ALA A 109 -2.49 4.13 -8.01
C ALA A 109 -1.92 3.06 -8.96
N HIS A 110 -0.91 2.30 -8.53
CA HIS A 110 -0.37 1.17 -9.30
C HIS A 110 -1.26 -0.07 -9.24
N LEU A 111 -2.05 -0.21 -8.17
CA LEU A 111 -2.91 -1.36 -7.91
C LEU A 111 -4.34 -1.23 -8.49
N GLU A 112 -4.71 -0.02 -8.92
CA GLU A 112 -5.96 0.30 -9.62
C GLU A 112 -5.84 0.07 -11.14
#